data_AF-A0A0H3DKN7-F1
#
_entry.id   AF-A0A0H3DKN7-F1
#
_cell.length_a   1.000
_cell.length_b   1.000
_cell.length_c   1.000
_cell.angle_alpha   90.00
_cell.angle_beta   90.00
_cell.angle_gamma   90.00
#
_symmetry.space_group_name_H-M   'P 1'
#
loop_
_entity.id
_entity.type
_entity.pdbx_description
1 polymer ?
#
loop_
_entity_poly.entity_id
_entity_poly.type
_entity_poly.pdbx_seq_one_letter_code
_entity_poly.pdbx_strand_id
1 'polypeptide(L)'
;MDKILSKKIKVNWLGGVFWLLPNLLDLFSASKRKASVRPYQSLLELVQENFLNRYDLVHFSFNGDHDFFHFNDLQAIRSFNFTIEEEQLGAMQPDEVLLFEPVDRVTVELDQKGLSLIHSGKAFCASANYFKHWLKRVPQQDKVTLVWRKSGFELKQ
;
A
#
# COMPACT_ATOMS: atom_id res chain seq x y z
N MET A 1 -2.51 17.18 -16.92
CA MET A 1 -2.61 15.93 -16.14
C MET A 1 -2.22 16.26 -14.72
N ASP A 2 -3.12 16.07 -13.75
CA ASP A 2 -2.77 16.29 -12.34
C ASP A 2 -1.64 15.32 -11.95
N LYS A 3 -0.64 15.86 -11.26
CA LYS A 3 0.55 15.10 -10.86
C LYS A 3 0.17 14.17 -9.71
N ILE A 4 0.27 12.86 -9.92
CA ILE A 4 0.14 11.87 -8.85
C ILE A 4 1.25 12.10 -7.82
N LEU A 5 0.85 12.35 -6.58
CA LEU A 5 1.77 12.46 -5.45
C LEU A 5 2.05 11.08 -4.89
N SER A 6 3.29 10.60 -5.06
CA SER A 6 3.74 9.33 -4.50
C SER A 6 4.84 9.52 -3.45
N LYS A 7 4.87 8.62 -2.46
CA LYS A 7 5.93 8.57 -1.45
C LYS A 7 6.28 7.13 -1.12
N LYS A 8 7.56 6.88 -0.85
CA LYS A 8 8.03 5.60 -0.29
C LYS A 8 8.48 5.84 1.14
N ILE A 9 8.08 4.95 2.04
CA ILE A 9 8.51 4.99 3.44
C ILE A 9 8.86 3.59 3.91
N LYS A 10 9.76 3.54 4.89
CA LYS A 10 10.12 2.31 5.58
C LYS A 10 9.64 2.40 7.02
N VAL A 11 9.00 1.34 7.49
CA VAL A 11 8.42 1.27 8.83
C VAL A 11 8.90 -0.04 9.45
N ASN A 12 9.33 0.01 10.72
CA ASN A 12 9.55 -1.21 11.49
C ASN A 12 8.38 -1.38 12.46
N TRP A 13 7.84 -2.59 12.52
CA TRP A 13 6.93 -3.00 13.58
C TRP A 13 7.71 -3.85 14.58
N LEU A 14 7.79 -3.39 15.83
CA LEU A 14 8.55 -4.02 16.91
C LEU A 14 7.86 -3.74 18.25
N GLY A 15 7.60 -4.79 19.03
CA GLY A 15 6.98 -4.66 20.35
C GLY A 15 5.58 -4.05 20.31
N GLY A 16 4.80 -4.35 19.26
CA GLY A 16 3.42 -3.86 19.10
C GLY A 16 3.29 -2.42 18.61
N VAL A 17 4.40 -1.72 18.32
CA VAL A 17 4.39 -0.33 17.87
C VAL A 17 5.13 -0.13 16.54
N PHE A 18 4.80 0.95 15.85
CA PHE A 18 5.34 1.30 14.53
C PHE A 18 6.42 2.38 14.63
N TRP A 19 7.55 2.18 13.96
CA TRP A 19 8.67 3.10 13.91
C TRP A 19 8.90 3.55 12.47
N LEU A 20 8.69 4.84 12.18
CA LEU A 20 8.98 5.40 10.86
C LEU A 20 10.49 5.59 10.70
N LEU A 21 11.11 4.83 9.81
CA LEU A 21 12.54 4.95 9.54
C LEU A 21 12.83 6.12 8.59
N PRO A 22 13.87 6.94 8.87
CA PRO A 22 14.26 8.03 7.99
C PRO A 22 14.90 7.44 6.72
N ASN A 23 14.77 8.14 5.60
CA ASN A 23 15.62 7.79 4.45
C ASN A 23 17.09 8.13 4.77
N LEU A 24 18.04 7.45 4.11
CA LEU A 24 19.47 7.71 4.31
C LEU A 24 19.84 9.19 4.14
N LEU A 25 19.19 9.88 3.20
CA LEU A 25 19.38 11.33 2.97
C LEU A 25 18.77 12.19 4.10
N ASP A 26 17.75 11.69 4.80
CA ASP A 26 17.07 12.40 5.88
C ASP A 26 17.86 12.34 7.20
N LEU A 27 18.82 11.40 7.34
CA LEU A 27 19.72 11.31 8.49
C LEU A 27 20.60 12.57 8.65
N PHE A 28 20.85 13.29 7.55
CA PHE A 28 21.62 14.54 7.56
C PHE A 28 20.79 15.77 7.97
N SER A 29 19.47 15.66 8.09
CA SER A 29 18.57 16.74 8.49
C SER A 29 18.15 16.61 9.96
N ALA A 30 18.36 17.64 10.77
CA ALA A 30 18.04 17.62 12.21
C ALA A 30 16.52 17.60 12.50
N SER A 31 15.69 18.20 11.64
CA SER A 31 14.23 18.25 11.84
C SER A 31 13.54 16.93 11.52
N LYS A 32 14.02 16.19 10.50
CA LYS A 32 13.45 14.89 10.11
C LYS A 32 13.86 13.75 11.03
N ARG A 33 15.02 13.84 11.69
CA ARG A 33 15.43 12.90 12.74
C ARG A 33 14.39 12.81 13.87
N LYS A 34 13.74 13.92 14.26
CA LYS A 34 12.73 13.91 15.33
C LYS A 34 11.50 13.06 15.01
N ALA A 35 11.05 13.03 13.75
CA ALA A 35 9.89 12.22 13.34
C ALA A 35 10.16 10.71 13.40
N SER A 36 11.42 10.30 13.28
CA SER A 36 11.83 8.89 13.38
C SER A 36 12.14 8.39 14.80
N VAL A 37 12.07 9.27 15.80
CA VAL A 37 12.49 8.97 17.18
C VAL A 37 11.31 8.52 18.06
N ARG A 38 10.07 8.73 17.63
CA ARG A 38 8.86 8.36 18.38
C ARG A 38 8.17 7.13 17.75
N PRO A 39 7.77 6.13 18.55
CA PRO A 39 6.89 5.08 18.09
C PRO A 39 5.44 5.56 17.98
N TYR A 40 4.71 4.96 17.05
CA TYR A 40 3.26 5.12 16.87
C TYR A 40 2.55 3.85 17.35
N GLN A 41 1.42 4.00 18.04
CA GLN A 41 0.62 2.90 18.56
C GLN A 41 -0.21 2.21 17.46
N SER A 42 -0.51 2.92 16.37
CA SER A 42 -1.26 2.37 15.24
C SER A 42 -0.76 2.90 13.89
N LEU A 43 -1.06 2.18 12.80
CA LEU A 43 -0.81 2.68 11.44
C LEU A 43 -1.61 3.93 11.12
N LEU A 44 -2.83 4.05 11.66
CA LEU A 44 -3.65 5.25 11.48
C LEU A 44 -2.97 6.49 12.08
N GLU A 45 -2.48 6.39 13.31
CA GLU A 45 -1.73 7.46 13.98
C GLU A 45 -0.48 7.84 13.17
N LEU A 46 0.31 6.85 12.73
CA LEU A 46 1.48 7.07 11.88
C LEU A 46 1.12 7.82 10.60
N VAL A 47 0.06 7.39 9.92
CA VAL A 47 -0.41 7.99 8.66
C VAL A 47 -0.89 9.43 8.86
N GLN A 48 -1.63 9.70 9.92
CA GLN A 48 -2.17 11.02 10.23
C GLN A 48 -1.09 12.00 10.66
N GLU A 49 -0.26 11.65 11.66
CA GLU A 49 0.78 12.53 12.20
C GLU A 49 1.87 12.87 11.17
N ASN A 50 2.12 11.98 10.20
CA ASN A 50 3.08 12.22 9.12
C ASN A 50 2.46 12.78 7.83
N PHE A 51 1.17 13.16 7.88
CA PHE A 51 0.41 13.69 6.74
C PHE A 51 0.50 12.79 5.50
N LEU A 52 0.53 11.46 5.68
CA LEU A 52 0.68 10.52 4.57
C LEU A 52 -0.60 10.43 3.73
N ASN A 53 -1.75 10.78 4.29
CA ASN A 53 -3.02 10.84 3.58
C ASN A 53 -3.04 11.80 2.39
N ARG A 54 -2.18 12.82 2.38
CA ARG A 54 -2.06 13.79 1.27
C ARG A 54 -1.46 13.22 -0.01
N TYR A 55 -0.83 12.05 0.08
CA TYR A 55 -0.25 11.37 -1.07
C TYR A 55 -1.30 10.44 -1.68
N ASP A 56 -1.39 10.44 -3.01
CA ASP A 56 -2.26 9.56 -3.76
C ASP A 56 -1.84 8.10 -3.60
N LEU A 57 -0.52 7.83 -3.54
CA LEU A 57 0.05 6.51 -3.29
C LEU A 57 1.21 6.59 -2.30
N VAL A 58 1.12 5.82 -1.22
CA VAL A 58 2.25 5.57 -0.33
C VAL A 58 2.67 4.11 -0.44
N HIS A 59 3.94 3.87 -0.78
CA HIS A 59 4.55 2.56 -0.71
C HIS A 59 5.12 2.37 0.70
N PHE A 60 4.56 1.42 1.42
CA PHE A 60 5.09 1.00 2.71
C PHE A 60 6.07 -0.16 2.52
N SER A 61 7.15 -0.12 3.28
CA SER A 61 8.08 -1.24 3.44
C SER A 61 8.18 -1.55 4.92
N PHE A 62 7.48 -2.59 5.35
CA PHE A 62 7.55 -3.18 6.67
C PHE A 62 8.72 -4.18 6.76
N ASN A 63 9.01 -4.64 7.98
CA ASN A 63 9.93 -5.75 8.26
C ASN A 63 9.27 -7.14 8.16
N GLY A 64 8.21 -7.25 7.37
CA GLY A 64 7.36 -8.43 7.22
C GLY A 64 5.88 -8.06 7.36
N ASP A 65 4.98 -8.90 6.83
CA ASP A 65 3.53 -8.79 7.02
C ASP A 65 2.89 -10.17 6.81
N HIS A 66 3.29 -11.14 7.63
CA HIS A 66 2.99 -12.56 7.42
C HIS A 66 1.49 -12.87 7.37
N ASP A 67 0.71 -12.17 8.20
CA ASP A 67 -0.73 -12.38 8.31
C ASP A 67 -1.52 -11.27 7.59
N PHE A 68 -0.85 -10.49 6.72
CA PHE A 68 -1.43 -9.35 5.99
C PHE A 68 -2.06 -8.28 6.89
N PHE A 69 -1.73 -8.29 8.18
CA PHE A 69 -2.25 -7.39 9.20
C PHE A 69 -2.01 -5.92 8.83
N HIS A 70 -0.78 -5.58 8.46
CA HIS A 70 -0.44 -4.19 8.09
C HIS A 70 -1.11 -3.78 6.79
N PHE A 71 -1.16 -4.68 5.81
CA PHE A 71 -1.83 -4.44 4.55
C PHE A 71 -3.33 -4.17 4.72
N ASN A 72 -4.02 -4.99 5.51
CA ASN A 72 -5.44 -4.87 5.80
C ASN A 72 -5.75 -3.55 6.52
N ASP A 73 -4.93 -3.18 7.52
CA ASP A 73 -5.02 -1.88 8.18
C ASP A 73 -4.89 -0.71 7.18
N LEU A 74 -3.95 -0.79 6.24
CA LEU A 74 -3.77 0.26 5.22
C LEU A 74 -4.96 0.36 4.27
N GLN A 75 -5.62 -0.76 3.93
CA GLN A 75 -6.85 -0.75 3.12
C GLN A 75 -8.01 -0.12 3.90
N ALA A 76 -8.16 -0.47 5.18
CA ALA A 76 -9.18 0.09 6.07
C ALA A 76 -8.99 1.61 6.25
N ILE A 77 -7.74 2.09 6.44
CA ILE A 77 -7.41 3.52 6.50
C ILE A 77 -7.85 4.28 5.24
N ARG A 78 -7.86 3.62 4.09
CA ARG A 78 -8.31 4.18 2.80
C ARG A 78 -9.79 3.90 2.50
N SER A 79 -10.52 3.37 3.48
CA SER A 79 -11.95 3.02 3.37
C SER A 79 -12.24 1.98 2.28
N PHE A 80 -11.32 1.06 2.04
CA PHE A 80 -11.56 -0.08 1.17
C PHE A 80 -12.03 -1.28 1.98
N ASN A 81 -13.10 -1.94 1.53
CA ASN A 81 -13.67 -3.14 2.13
C ASN A 81 -13.00 -4.41 1.56
N PHE A 82 -11.66 -4.40 1.50
CA PHE A 82 -10.88 -5.53 1.03
C PHE A 82 -9.89 -5.94 2.11
N THR A 83 -9.94 -7.22 2.49
CA THR A 83 -9.04 -7.85 3.44
C THR A 83 -8.51 -9.14 2.85
N ILE A 84 -7.28 -9.48 3.18
CA ILE A 84 -6.69 -10.79 2.89
C ILE A 84 -6.70 -11.59 4.18
N GLU A 85 -7.26 -12.78 4.13
CA GLU A 85 -7.25 -13.74 5.24
C GLU A 85 -6.30 -14.89 4.90
N GLU A 86 -5.48 -15.32 5.86
CA GLU A 86 -4.48 -16.38 5.64
C GLU A 86 -5.13 -17.70 5.17
N GLU A 87 -6.32 -18.01 5.68
CA GLU A 87 -7.11 -19.19 5.30
C GLU A 87 -7.46 -19.19 3.82
N GLN A 88 -7.75 -18.02 3.24
CA GLN A 88 -8.03 -17.88 1.81
C GLN A 88 -6.79 -18.25 1.00
N LEU A 89 -5.60 -17.88 1.46
CA LEU A 89 -4.34 -18.16 0.77
C LEU A 89 -3.95 -19.63 0.84
N GLY A 90 -4.23 -20.32 1.95
CA GLY A 90 -3.96 -21.75 2.11
C GLY A 90 -4.75 -22.64 1.14
N ALA A 91 -5.91 -22.16 0.67
CA ALA A 91 -6.75 -22.85 -0.29
C ALA A 91 -6.50 -22.45 -1.76
N MET A 92 -5.72 -21.37 -1.99
CA MET A 92 -5.53 -20.82 -3.33
C MET A 92 -4.72 -21.74 -4.25
N GLN A 93 -5.24 -21.95 -5.46
CA GLN A 93 -4.49 -22.62 -6.52
C GLN A 93 -3.36 -21.75 -7.07
N PRO A 94 -2.33 -22.33 -7.72
CA PRO A 94 -1.16 -21.56 -8.15
C PRO A 94 -1.43 -20.39 -9.10
N ASP A 95 -2.50 -20.46 -9.88
CA ASP A 95 -2.93 -19.47 -10.87
C ASP A 95 -4.10 -18.60 -10.38
N GLU A 96 -4.61 -18.86 -9.17
CA GLU A 96 -5.65 -18.04 -8.58
C GLU A 96 -5.12 -16.68 -8.14
N VAL A 97 -6.05 -15.71 -8.15
CA VAL A 97 -5.77 -14.31 -7.85
C VAL A 97 -6.85 -13.76 -6.94
N LEU A 98 -6.48 -12.82 -6.07
CA LEU A 98 -7.47 -12.05 -5.31
C LEU A 98 -7.82 -10.78 -6.08
N LEU A 99 -9.12 -10.53 -6.22
CA LEU A 99 -9.66 -9.39 -6.94
C LEU A 99 -10.34 -8.43 -5.96
N PHE A 100 -10.11 -7.13 -6.14
CA PHE A 100 -10.92 -6.11 -5.50
C PHE A 100 -11.10 -4.88 -6.39
N GLU A 101 -12.21 -4.18 -6.20
CA GLU A 101 -12.56 -3.00 -7.00
C GLU A 101 -12.48 -1.73 -6.12
N PRO A 102 -11.34 -1.01 -6.08
CA PRO A 102 -11.21 0.17 -5.24
C PRO A 102 -12.08 1.34 -5.71
N VAL A 103 -12.41 1.39 -7.00
CA VAL A 103 -13.32 2.35 -7.64
C VAL A 103 -13.97 1.69 -8.85
N ASP A 104 -15.10 2.22 -9.29
CA ASP A 104 -15.78 1.74 -10.49
C ASP A 104 -14.82 1.65 -11.69
N ARG A 105 -14.93 0.55 -12.43
CA ARG A 105 -14.11 0.19 -13.61
C ARG A 105 -12.61 0.00 -13.38
N VAL A 106 -12.15 -0.02 -12.13
CA VAL A 106 -10.78 -0.42 -11.80
C VAL A 106 -10.82 -1.66 -10.94
N THR A 107 -10.25 -2.74 -11.46
CA THR A 107 -10.02 -3.97 -10.72
C THR A 107 -8.54 -4.05 -10.36
N VAL A 108 -8.23 -4.33 -9.11
CA VAL A 108 -6.89 -4.70 -8.68
C VAL A 108 -6.84 -6.21 -8.54
N GLU A 109 -5.83 -6.80 -9.16
CA GLU A 109 -5.54 -8.22 -9.13
C GLU A 109 -4.25 -8.46 -8.35
N LEU A 110 -4.37 -9.20 -7.26
CA LEU A 110 -3.26 -9.69 -6.46
C LEU A 110 -3.00 -11.15 -6.81
N ASP A 111 -2.13 -11.34 -7.79
CA ASP A 111 -1.54 -12.64 -8.09
C ASP A 111 -0.50 -13.03 -7.03
N GLN A 112 0.06 -14.24 -7.15
CA GLN A 112 1.09 -14.75 -6.24
C GLN A 112 2.27 -13.79 -6.04
N LYS A 113 2.67 -13.05 -7.09
CA LYS A 113 3.77 -12.07 -6.99
C LYS A 113 3.35 -10.87 -6.15
N GLY A 114 2.15 -10.34 -6.36
CA GLY A 114 1.58 -9.27 -5.55
C GLY A 114 1.45 -9.67 -4.08
N LEU A 115 0.91 -10.86 -3.83
CA LEU A 115 0.74 -11.43 -2.50
C LEU A 115 2.09 -11.65 -1.79
N SER A 116 3.08 -12.23 -2.49
CA SER A 116 4.43 -12.43 -1.95
C SER A 116 5.12 -11.09 -1.59
N LEU A 117 4.90 -10.04 -2.39
CA LEU A 117 5.40 -8.71 -2.07
C LEU A 117 4.76 -8.18 -0.78
N ILE A 118 3.44 -8.28 -0.65
CA ILE A 118 2.73 -7.84 0.55
C ILE A 118 3.21 -8.62 1.77
N HIS A 119 3.23 -9.95 1.70
CA HIS A 119 3.71 -10.85 2.76
C HIS A 119 5.14 -10.53 3.22
N SER A 120 6.02 -10.11 2.30
CA SER A 120 7.38 -9.64 2.62
C SER A 120 7.44 -8.21 3.18
N GLY A 121 6.30 -7.58 3.44
CA GLY A 121 6.16 -6.23 3.99
C GLY A 121 6.02 -5.10 2.97
N LYS A 122 5.90 -5.37 1.66
CA LYS A 122 5.76 -4.33 0.62
C LYS A 122 4.30 -4.10 0.27
N ALA A 123 3.67 -3.23 1.05
CA ALA A 123 2.26 -2.88 0.91
C ALA A 123 2.05 -1.53 0.21
N PHE A 124 0.86 -1.34 -0.37
CA PHE A 124 0.40 -0.06 -0.90
C PHE A 124 -0.69 0.54 -0.01
N CYS A 125 -0.67 1.86 0.09
CA CYS A 125 -1.75 2.66 0.67
C CYS A 125 -2.15 3.73 -0.34
N ALA A 126 -3.03 3.33 -1.26
CA ALA A 126 -3.47 4.13 -2.39
C ALA A 126 -4.81 4.79 -2.11
N SER A 127 -5.02 6.02 -2.57
CA SER A 127 -6.33 6.68 -2.51
C SER A 127 -7.21 6.23 -3.67
N ALA A 128 -8.53 6.37 -3.53
CA ALA A 128 -9.46 6.23 -4.66
C ALA A 128 -9.07 7.12 -5.85
N ASN A 129 -8.49 8.31 -5.58
CA ASN A 129 -8.06 9.24 -6.61
C ASN A 129 -6.90 8.66 -7.45
N TYR A 130 -5.95 7.98 -6.81
CA TYR A 130 -4.88 7.26 -7.50
C TYR A 130 -5.42 6.26 -8.53
N PHE A 131 -6.43 5.47 -8.15
CA PHE A 131 -7.03 4.50 -9.05
C PHE A 131 -7.80 5.17 -10.20
N LYS A 132 -8.58 6.24 -9.92
CA LYS A 132 -9.27 7.02 -10.96
C LYS A 132 -8.32 7.62 -12.00
N HIS A 133 -7.07 7.90 -11.63
CA HIS A 133 -6.06 8.38 -12.57
C HIS A 133 -5.67 7.35 -13.65
N TRP A 134 -5.82 6.05 -13.38
CA TRP A 134 -5.59 5.01 -14.40
C TRP A 134 -6.67 5.00 -15.46
N LEU A 135 -7.92 5.34 -15.12
CA LEU A 135 -9.01 5.46 -16.09
C LEU A 135 -8.77 6.55 -17.13
N LYS A 136 -7.96 7.57 -16.81
CA LYS A 136 -7.56 8.63 -17.77
C LYS A 136 -6.64 8.10 -18.90
N ARG A 137 -6.15 6.85 -18.79
CA ARG A 137 -5.24 6.23 -19.77
C ARG A 137 -5.94 5.27 -20.73
N VAL A 138 -7.24 5.06 -20.55
CA VAL A 138 -8.05 4.15 -21.37
C VAL A 138 -9.31 4.86 -21.87
N PRO A 139 -9.97 4.37 -22.93
CA PRO A 139 -11.28 4.84 -23.35
C PRO A 139 -12.32 4.85 -22.22
N GLN A 140 -13.32 5.75 -22.32
CA GLN A 140 -14.28 6.01 -21.24
C GLN A 140 -15.21 4.82 -20.91
N GLN A 141 -15.21 3.74 -21.68
CA GLN A 141 -16.03 2.56 -21.40
C GLN A 141 -15.21 1.36 -20.91
N ASP A 142 -13.88 1.45 -21.00
CA ASP A 142 -13.03 0.29 -20.77
C ASP A 142 -12.81 0.09 -19.27
N LYS A 143 -12.74 -1.17 -18.86
CA LYS A 143 -12.29 -1.54 -17.52
C LYS A 143 -10.77 -1.61 -17.51
N VAL A 144 -10.17 -1.30 -16.36
CA VAL A 144 -8.74 -1.39 -16.14
C VAL A 144 -8.47 -2.44 -15.08
N THR A 145 -7.63 -3.42 -15.40
CA THR A 145 -7.08 -4.34 -14.41
C THR A 145 -5.65 -3.94 -14.08
N LEU A 146 -5.36 -3.76 -12.79
CA LEU A 146 -4.05 -3.40 -12.27
C LEU A 146 -3.46 -4.55 -11.48
N VAL A 147 -2.15 -4.78 -11.61
CA VAL A 147 -1.41 -5.76 -10.81
C VAL A 147 -0.38 -5.07 -9.92
N TRP A 148 -0.19 -5.55 -8.69
CA TRP A 148 0.80 -5.00 -7.75
C TRP A 148 2.19 -5.59 -8.00
N ARG A 149 3.19 -4.72 -8.18
CA ARG A 149 4.59 -5.09 -8.44
C ARG A 149 5.55 -4.27 -7.60
N LYS A 150 6.83 -4.65 -7.63
CA LYS A 150 7.90 -4.01 -6.86
C LYS A 150 8.00 -2.49 -7.08
N SER A 151 7.67 -2.03 -8.29
CA SER A 151 7.73 -0.62 -8.68
C SER A 151 6.43 0.15 -8.47
N GLY A 152 5.32 -0.54 -8.17
CA GLY A 152 3.98 0.03 -8.09
C GLY A 152 2.95 -0.80 -8.84
N PHE A 153 1.83 -0.18 -9.16
CA PHE A 153 0.81 -0.79 -10.02
C PHE A 153 1.21 -0.74 -11.49
N GLU A 154 0.92 -1.82 -12.19
CA GLU A 154 1.09 -1.97 -13.64
C GLU A 154 -0.26 -2.35 -14.27
N LEU A 155 -0.50 -1.93 -15.51
CA LEU A 155 -1.65 -2.40 -16.28
C LEU A 155 -1.45 -3.87 -16.63
N LYS A 156 -2.45 -4.71 -16.33
CA LYS A 156 -2.49 -6.08 -16.83
C LYS A 156 -2.77 -6.02 -18.33
N GLN A 157 -1.89 -6.61 -19.12
CA GLN A 157 -2.04 -6.76 -20.57
C GLN A 157 -2.98 -7.91 -20.90
#